data_AF-A0A6C0KM05-F1
#
_entry.id   AF-A0A6C0KM05-F1
#
_cell.length_a   1.000
_cell.length_b   1.000
_cell.length_c   1.000
_cell.angle_alpha   90.00
_cell.angle_beta   90.00
_cell.angle_gamma   90.00
#
_symmetry.space_group_name_H-M   'P 1'
#
loop_
_entity.id
_entity.type
_entity.pdbx_description
1 polymer ?
#
loop_
_entity_poly.entity_id
_entity_poly.type
_entity_poly.pdbx_seq_one_letter_code
_entity_poly.pdbx_strand_id
1 'polypeptide(L)'
;MNVFSKPVCEDSQIGYIEYYKKRPDLAKYKLPQLKALAKHHKLHVSGAKPLLLERVLDYFKKCKSANMIQARFRGHMVRFSFRIRGPAFRKRADCVNDTDFITLDPLDEIEWHDFYSYTDEKGFTYGFSISSLISLFKQKGKLINPYNREKIDFLHMNEIFTLYKINAMMLPSKPTPPVVQPKPVIPPPRARPTIIIPVVSDVENNVIVMPSQNNTITHENRELAQRMREIQEKPVETRIQELFMEIDQLGNYTQASWFSNLTVHDYMRYYRYLNDIWRYRGQLSYETKRRICSLQDPFPNMVRTSDLITREEIQSRCLYAMEHMVYTGVDNEYRKIGALHVLSVMTIVSAPARQSMTWLYESLVY
;
A
#
# COMPACT_ATOMS: atom_id res chain seq x y z
N MET A 1 8.39 61.90 9.74
CA MET A 1 9.51 61.19 9.10
C MET A 1 9.39 59.70 9.40
N ASN A 2 8.70 58.95 8.55
CA ASN A 2 8.67 57.49 8.65
C ASN A 2 9.89 56.94 7.93
N VAL A 3 10.88 56.48 8.69
CA VAL A 3 12.04 55.78 8.16
C VAL A 3 11.56 54.37 7.78
N PHE A 4 11.28 54.16 6.50
CA PHE A 4 11.05 52.82 5.96
C PHE A 4 12.31 51.98 6.19
N SER A 5 12.19 51.00 7.09
CA SER A 5 13.16 49.92 7.26
C SER A 5 13.37 49.24 5.91
N LYS A 6 14.59 49.32 5.37
CA LYS A 6 14.98 48.55 4.17
C LYS A 6 14.62 47.08 4.36
N PRO A 7 14.12 46.38 3.32
CA PRO A 7 13.83 44.95 3.42
C PRO A 7 15.10 44.21 3.85
N VAL A 8 14.95 43.30 4.82
CA VAL A 8 16.04 42.45 5.30
C VAL A 8 16.59 41.68 4.10
N CYS A 9 17.82 42.02 3.71
CA CYS A 9 18.64 41.47 2.64
C CYS A 9 18.36 39.98 2.34
N GLU A 10 18.14 39.63 1.06
CA GLU A 10 17.92 38.27 0.53
C GLU A 10 18.98 37.24 1.00
N ASP A 11 20.16 37.70 1.38
CA ASP A 11 21.27 36.88 1.91
C ASP A 11 21.07 36.32 3.33
N SER A 12 19.98 36.65 4.01
CA SER A 12 19.71 36.26 5.40
C SER A 12 19.21 34.81 5.59
N GLN A 13 18.98 34.07 4.49
CA GLN A 13 18.43 32.71 4.50
C GLN A 13 19.35 31.67 3.83
N ILE A 14 20.65 31.95 3.72
CA ILE A 14 21.60 31.06 3.06
C ILE A 14 21.76 29.75 3.86
N GLY A 15 21.54 28.61 3.21
CA GLY A 15 21.84 27.27 3.75
C GLY A 15 23.30 26.84 3.49
N TYR A 16 23.74 25.75 4.14
CA TYR A 16 25.12 25.27 3.99
C TYR A 16 25.49 24.94 2.52
N ILE A 17 24.53 24.45 1.72
CA ILE A 17 24.73 24.15 0.29
C ILE A 17 25.09 25.43 -0.46
N GLU A 18 24.26 26.46 -0.33
CA GLU A 18 24.47 27.75 -1.00
C GLU A 18 25.72 28.47 -0.48
N TYR A 19 26.03 28.34 0.81
CA TYR A 19 27.28 28.84 1.37
C TYR A 19 28.51 28.24 0.66
N TYR A 20 28.57 26.92 0.48
CA TYR A 20 29.71 26.28 -0.21
C TYR A 20 29.69 26.49 -1.74
N LYS A 21 28.53 26.78 -2.34
CA LYS A 21 28.38 27.07 -3.77
C LYS A 21 28.78 28.51 -4.13
N LYS A 22 28.22 29.49 -3.43
CA LYS A 22 28.43 30.94 -3.69
C LYS A 22 29.63 31.52 -2.97
N ARG A 23 30.13 30.85 -1.91
CA ARG A 23 31.22 31.29 -1.04
C ARG A 23 31.11 32.77 -0.60
N PRO A 24 29.96 33.18 -0.02
CA PRO A 24 29.81 34.55 0.46
C PRO A 24 30.76 34.82 1.62
N ASP A 25 31.30 36.04 1.68
CA ASP A 25 32.14 36.49 2.78
C ASP A 25 31.28 36.89 3.99
N LEU A 26 31.02 35.92 4.87
CA LEU A 26 30.20 36.11 6.07
C LEU A 26 30.84 37.09 7.08
N ALA A 27 32.15 37.36 6.99
CA ALA A 27 32.80 38.32 7.88
C ALA A 27 32.30 39.76 7.62
N LYS A 28 31.87 40.05 6.38
CA LYS A 28 31.29 41.34 5.98
C LYS A 28 29.87 41.56 6.48
N TYR A 29 29.19 40.53 6.98
CA TYR A 29 27.80 40.64 7.39
C TYR A 29 27.67 41.52 8.64
N LYS A 30 26.61 42.33 8.69
CA LYS A 30 26.26 43.12 9.87
C LYS A 30 25.68 42.22 10.96
N LEU A 31 25.81 42.63 12.22
CA LEU A 31 25.30 41.86 13.36
C LEU A 31 23.81 41.45 13.24
N PRO A 32 22.89 42.31 12.75
CA PRO A 32 21.50 41.90 12.54
C PRO A 32 21.34 40.78 11.50
N GLN A 33 22.16 40.77 10.44
CA GLN A 33 22.14 39.73 9.41
C GLN A 33 22.63 38.39 9.97
N LEU A 34 23.71 38.40 10.77
CA LEU A 34 24.21 37.19 11.43
C LEU A 34 23.22 36.63 12.46
N LYS A 35 22.53 37.50 13.20
CA LYS A 35 21.46 37.09 14.12
C LYS A 35 20.27 36.47 13.39
N ALA A 36 19.86 37.05 12.25
CA ALA A 36 18.81 36.50 11.41
C ALA A 36 19.20 35.11 10.86
N LEU A 37 20.44 34.97 10.37
CA LEU A 37 20.98 33.70 9.86
C LEU A 37 21.06 32.63 10.95
N ALA A 38 21.56 32.97 12.14
CA ALA A 38 21.59 32.07 13.28
C ALA A 38 20.17 31.63 13.69
N LYS A 39 19.21 32.57 13.74
CA LYS A 39 17.81 32.28 14.05
C LYS A 39 17.17 31.35 13.02
N HIS A 40 17.42 31.56 11.72
CA HIS A 40 16.92 30.73 10.63
C HIS A 40 17.35 29.26 10.78
N HIS A 41 18.61 29.03 11.14
CA HIS A 41 19.16 27.69 11.38
C HIS A 41 18.92 27.16 12.81
N LYS A 42 18.04 27.82 13.58
CA LYS A 42 17.69 27.46 14.97
C LYS A 42 18.91 27.40 15.91
N LEU A 43 19.91 28.22 15.66
CA LEU A 43 21.10 28.38 16.49
C LEU A 43 20.87 29.44 17.57
N HIS A 44 21.63 29.35 18.67
CA HIS A 44 21.64 30.37 19.71
C HIS A 44 22.09 31.74 19.15
N VAL A 45 21.39 32.82 19.50
CA VAL A 45 21.48 34.15 18.83
C VAL A 45 22.22 35.22 19.67
N SER A 46 22.51 34.95 20.94
CA SER A 46 23.25 35.91 21.78
C SER A 46 24.78 35.83 21.58
N GLY A 47 25.46 36.90 21.97
CA GLY A 47 26.90 37.05 21.90
C GLY A 47 27.39 38.15 20.96
N ALA A 48 28.72 38.36 20.98
CA ALA A 48 29.42 39.28 20.09
C ALA A 48 29.47 38.74 18.64
N LYS A 49 29.76 39.63 17.69
CA LYS A 49 29.82 39.30 16.24
C LYS A 49 30.75 38.11 15.92
N PRO A 50 31.99 38.02 16.45
CA PRO A 50 32.91 36.91 16.12
C PRO A 50 32.37 35.55 16.55
N LEU A 51 31.73 35.49 17.72
CA LEU A 51 31.20 34.27 18.29
C LEU A 51 29.94 33.77 17.55
N LEU A 52 29.10 34.69 17.07
CA LEU A 52 27.98 34.35 16.18
C LEU A 52 28.47 33.83 14.82
N LEU A 53 29.50 34.45 14.26
CA LEU A 53 30.12 34.03 13.00
C LEU A 53 30.70 32.62 13.12
N GLU A 54 31.50 32.37 14.15
CA GLU A 54 32.09 31.06 14.44
C GLU A 54 31.03 29.97 14.54
N ARG A 55 29.94 30.23 15.28
CA ARG A 55 28.84 29.28 15.47
C ARG A 55 28.17 28.89 14.15
N VAL A 56 27.92 29.86 13.26
CA VAL A 56 27.33 29.60 11.95
C VAL A 56 28.30 28.80 11.06
N LEU A 57 29.58 29.17 11.05
CA LEU A 57 30.60 28.47 10.26
C LEU A 57 30.80 27.01 10.72
N ASP A 58 30.85 26.79 12.04
CA ASP A 58 30.93 25.44 12.62
C ASP A 58 29.69 24.61 12.28
N TYR A 59 28.50 25.21 12.38
CA TYR A 59 27.26 24.54 11.96
C TYR A 59 27.31 24.12 10.48
N PHE A 60 27.69 25.01 9.56
CA PHE A 60 27.81 24.67 8.14
C PHE A 60 28.86 23.61 7.86
N LYS A 61 30.00 23.66 8.56
CA LYS A 61 31.05 22.63 8.48
C LYS A 61 30.52 21.27 8.93
N LYS A 62 29.83 21.22 10.08
CA LYS A 62 29.18 20.00 10.61
C LYS A 62 28.12 19.47 9.63
N CYS A 63 27.28 20.32 9.07
CA CYS A 63 26.29 19.92 8.06
C CYS A 63 26.96 19.29 6.83
N LYS A 64 28.04 19.90 6.30
CA LYS A 64 28.77 19.34 5.15
C LYS A 64 29.36 17.97 5.47
N SER A 65 30.04 17.83 6.60
CA SER A 65 30.62 16.55 7.04
C SER A 65 29.55 15.47 7.25
N ALA A 66 28.44 15.83 7.92
CA ALA A 66 27.32 14.92 8.12
C ALA A 66 26.72 14.44 6.79
N ASN A 67 26.51 15.34 5.82
CA ASN A 67 26.00 14.98 4.51
C ASN A 67 26.96 14.05 3.75
N MET A 68 28.27 14.25 3.87
CA MET A 68 29.27 13.37 3.27
C MET A 68 29.21 11.95 3.86
N ILE A 69 29.13 11.84 5.19
CA ILE A 69 28.98 10.55 5.89
C ILE A 69 27.68 9.87 5.46
N GLN A 70 26.57 10.60 5.48
CA GLN A 70 25.25 10.07 5.08
C GLN A 70 25.24 9.62 3.61
N ALA A 71 25.88 10.35 2.70
CA ALA A 71 25.99 9.95 1.29
C ALA A 71 26.76 8.64 1.12
N ARG A 72 27.89 8.49 1.84
CA ARG A 72 28.68 7.25 1.85
C ARG A 72 27.86 6.10 2.44
N PHE A 73 27.13 6.34 3.51
CA PHE A 73 26.27 5.35 4.15
C PHE A 73 25.10 4.91 3.26
N ARG A 74 24.38 5.84 2.61
CA ARG A 74 23.33 5.52 1.63
C ARG A 74 23.87 4.63 0.52
N GLY A 75 25.04 4.96 -0.03
CA GLY A 75 25.68 4.12 -1.05
C GLY A 75 26.10 2.74 -0.51
N HIS A 76 26.57 2.67 0.74
CA HIS A 76 26.89 1.41 1.40
C HIS A 76 25.66 0.51 1.52
N MET A 77 24.51 1.06 1.95
CA MET A 77 23.26 0.32 2.03
C MET A 77 22.83 -0.27 0.68
N VAL A 78 23.01 0.47 -0.42
CA VAL A 78 22.57 -0.02 -1.76
C VAL A 78 23.42 -1.23 -2.13
N ARG A 79 24.74 -1.08 -2.04
CA ARG A 79 25.69 -2.16 -2.33
C ARG A 79 25.52 -3.36 -1.41
N PHE A 80 25.21 -3.10 -0.14
CA PHE A 80 24.92 -4.16 0.82
C PHE A 80 23.66 -4.92 0.44
N SER A 81 22.58 -4.22 0.04
CA SER A 81 21.35 -4.86 -0.44
C SER A 81 21.61 -5.78 -1.64
N PHE A 82 22.38 -5.37 -2.62
CA PHE A 82 22.72 -6.23 -3.77
C PHE A 82 23.53 -7.46 -3.38
N ARG A 83 24.34 -7.38 -2.32
CA ARG A 83 25.16 -8.50 -1.85
C ARG A 83 24.33 -9.60 -1.19
N ILE A 84 23.32 -9.21 -0.42
CA ILE A 84 22.53 -10.15 0.41
C ILE A 84 21.28 -10.69 -0.30
N ARG A 85 21.08 -10.42 -1.60
CA ARG A 85 19.94 -10.94 -2.39
C ARG A 85 20.11 -12.38 -2.85
N GLY A 86 21.27 -12.96 -2.57
CA GLY A 86 21.58 -14.34 -2.87
C GLY A 86 22.12 -14.59 -4.28
N PRO A 87 22.41 -15.87 -4.57
CA PRO A 87 23.25 -16.28 -5.70
C PRO A 87 22.59 -16.04 -7.07
N ALA A 88 21.27 -16.23 -7.18
CA ALA A 88 20.54 -16.09 -8.44
C ALA A 88 20.08 -14.64 -8.72
N PHE A 89 20.50 -13.64 -7.94
CA PHE A 89 20.08 -12.25 -8.14
C PHE A 89 20.46 -11.71 -9.52
N ARG A 90 21.63 -12.08 -10.05
CA ARG A 90 22.09 -11.65 -11.38
C ARG A 90 21.59 -12.54 -12.52
N LYS A 91 21.30 -13.80 -12.22
CA LYS A 91 20.90 -14.81 -13.20
C LYS A 91 19.82 -15.69 -12.60
N ARG A 92 18.57 -15.26 -12.79
CA ARG A 92 17.40 -15.92 -12.19
C ARG A 92 17.15 -17.32 -12.73
N ALA A 93 17.65 -17.61 -13.93
CA ALA A 93 17.62 -18.93 -14.55
C ALA A 93 18.43 -20.01 -13.79
N ASP A 94 19.25 -19.63 -12.79
CA ASP A 94 19.93 -20.60 -11.93
C ASP A 94 18.99 -21.15 -10.84
N CYS A 95 17.78 -20.61 -10.70
CA CYS A 95 16.76 -21.12 -9.81
C CYS A 95 16.10 -22.40 -10.37
N VAL A 96 15.73 -23.33 -9.48
CA VAL A 96 15.02 -24.57 -9.86
C VAL A 96 13.51 -24.37 -10.01
N ASN A 97 12.98 -23.27 -9.48
CA ASN A 97 11.58 -22.89 -9.63
C ASN A 97 11.46 -21.75 -10.66
N ASP A 98 10.43 -21.80 -11.50
CA ASP A 98 10.21 -20.81 -12.56
C ASP A 98 9.37 -19.62 -12.11
N THR A 99 8.53 -19.79 -11.09
CA THR A 99 7.59 -18.76 -10.59
C THR A 99 7.70 -18.60 -9.08
N ASP A 100 7.24 -17.46 -8.55
CA ASP A 100 7.01 -17.27 -7.10
C ASP A 100 5.86 -18.15 -6.58
N PHE A 101 5.82 -18.43 -5.28
CA PHE A 101 4.85 -19.35 -4.67
C PHE A 101 3.52 -18.68 -4.25
N ILE A 102 3.51 -17.36 -4.02
CA ILE A 102 2.28 -16.62 -3.68
C ILE A 102 1.80 -15.84 -4.90
N THR A 103 2.67 -15.05 -5.53
CA THR A 103 2.24 -14.22 -6.65
C THR A 103 2.01 -15.06 -7.90
N LEU A 104 2.74 -16.18 -8.03
CA LEU A 104 2.85 -17.02 -9.23
C LEU A 104 3.47 -16.28 -10.42
N ASP A 105 4.09 -15.12 -10.16
CA ASP A 105 4.79 -14.38 -11.20
C ASP A 105 6.05 -15.15 -11.60
N PRO A 106 6.35 -15.24 -12.91
CA PRO A 106 7.63 -15.72 -13.39
C PRO A 106 8.79 -15.00 -12.70
N LEU A 107 9.85 -15.74 -12.35
CA LEU A 107 10.95 -15.17 -11.58
C LEU A 107 11.61 -13.99 -12.28
N ASP A 108 11.65 -13.97 -13.61
CA ASP A 108 12.14 -12.89 -14.48
C ASP A 108 11.26 -11.63 -14.47
N GLU A 109 9.97 -11.73 -14.16
CA GLU A 109 9.06 -10.59 -14.02
C GLU A 109 9.14 -9.90 -12.64
N ILE A 110 9.70 -10.55 -11.63
CA ILE A 110 9.83 -9.98 -10.27
C ILE A 110 10.76 -8.75 -10.28
N GLU A 111 10.37 -7.66 -9.62
CA GLU A 111 11.24 -6.49 -9.54
C GLU A 111 12.56 -6.78 -8.81
N TRP A 112 13.67 -6.18 -9.28
CA TRP A 112 15.01 -6.44 -8.71
C TRP A 112 15.06 -6.17 -7.20
N HIS A 113 14.31 -5.17 -6.73
CA HIS A 113 14.28 -4.80 -5.34
C HIS A 113 13.45 -5.77 -4.50
N ASP A 114 12.49 -6.49 -5.09
CA ASP A 114 11.65 -7.47 -4.40
C ASP A 114 12.14 -8.91 -4.59
N PHE A 115 13.18 -9.15 -5.39
CA PHE A 115 13.74 -10.49 -5.58
C PHE A 115 14.72 -10.90 -4.46
N TYR A 116 14.62 -12.16 -4.03
CA TYR A 116 15.57 -12.85 -3.16
C TYR A 116 15.78 -14.30 -3.62
N SER A 117 16.97 -14.84 -3.42
CA SER A 117 17.28 -16.24 -3.70
C SER A 117 18.19 -16.83 -2.63
N TYR A 118 18.16 -18.14 -2.45
CA TYR A 118 19.16 -18.85 -1.65
C TYR A 118 19.31 -20.30 -2.12
N THR A 119 20.44 -20.90 -1.78
CA THR A 119 20.75 -22.30 -2.09
C THR A 119 20.58 -23.14 -0.82
N ASP A 120 19.84 -24.25 -0.91
CA ASP A 120 19.64 -25.17 0.21
C ASP A 120 20.88 -26.07 0.46
N GLU A 121 20.81 -26.90 1.50
CA GLU A 121 21.87 -27.85 1.85
C GLU A 121 22.11 -28.91 0.76
N LYS A 122 21.13 -29.12 -0.13
CA LYS A 122 21.20 -30.07 -1.25
C LYS A 122 21.75 -29.44 -2.53
N GLY A 123 22.09 -28.14 -2.51
CA GLY A 123 22.64 -27.43 -3.65
C GLY A 123 21.60 -26.88 -4.63
N PHE A 124 20.31 -26.96 -4.31
CA PHE A 124 19.24 -26.38 -5.14
C PHE A 124 19.03 -24.91 -4.79
N THR A 125 19.05 -24.06 -5.82
CA THR A 125 18.83 -22.62 -5.65
C THR A 125 17.38 -22.29 -5.93
N TYR A 126 16.73 -21.58 -5.01
CA TYR A 126 15.33 -21.16 -5.15
C TYR A 126 15.24 -19.63 -5.20
N GLY A 127 14.32 -19.12 -6.01
CA GLY A 127 14.04 -17.69 -6.17
C GLY A 127 12.65 -17.34 -5.66
N PHE A 128 12.50 -16.15 -5.08
CA PHE A 128 11.28 -15.72 -4.42
C PHE A 128 11.07 -14.21 -4.51
N SER A 129 9.81 -13.79 -4.38
CA SER A 129 9.49 -12.44 -3.93
C SER A 129 9.73 -12.32 -2.40
N ILE A 130 10.43 -11.26 -1.99
CA ILE A 130 10.63 -10.87 -0.59
C ILE A 130 9.26 -10.61 0.05
N SER A 131 8.36 -9.94 -0.66
CA SER A 131 6.99 -9.70 -0.19
C SER A 131 6.22 -10.99 0.08
N SER A 132 6.39 -12.00 -0.77
CA SER A 132 5.83 -13.35 -0.56
C SER A 132 6.44 -14.03 0.67
N LEU A 133 7.77 -14.03 0.81
CA LEU A 133 8.46 -14.61 1.97
C LEU A 133 8.08 -13.94 3.30
N ILE A 134 7.96 -12.60 3.32
CA ILE A 134 7.50 -11.87 4.51
C ILE A 134 6.05 -12.24 4.85
N SER A 135 5.20 -12.47 3.84
CA SER A 135 3.82 -12.92 4.05
C SER A 135 3.77 -14.34 4.63
N LEU A 136 4.67 -15.23 4.20
CA LEU A 136 4.84 -16.57 4.75
C LEU A 136 5.29 -16.53 6.22
N PHE A 137 6.31 -15.73 6.55
CA PHE A 137 6.85 -15.64 7.92
C PHE A 137 5.89 -15.01 8.94
N LYS A 138 4.87 -14.27 8.49
CA LYS A 138 3.80 -13.79 9.35
C LYS A 138 2.85 -14.90 9.80
N GLN A 139 2.81 -16.04 9.11
CA GLN A 139 1.99 -17.19 9.50
C GLN A 139 2.74 -18.00 10.58
N LYS A 140 2.08 -18.28 11.71
CA LYS A 140 2.71 -19.05 12.80
C LYS A 140 3.09 -20.45 12.31
N GLY A 141 4.34 -20.86 12.56
CA GLY A 141 4.84 -22.21 12.29
C GLY A 141 5.31 -22.47 10.85
N LYS A 142 5.15 -21.53 9.92
CA LYS A 142 5.56 -21.68 8.52
C LYS A 142 6.88 -20.96 8.23
N LEU A 143 7.97 -21.47 8.80
CA LEU A 143 9.35 -21.03 8.51
C LEU A 143 10.07 -22.06 7.62
N ILE A 144 9.35 -22.52 6.59
CA ILE A 144 9.81 -23.54 5.66
C ILE A 144 9.80 -22.98 4.25
N ASN A 145 10.64 -23.53 3.38
CA ASN A 145 10.60 -23.25 1.95
C ASN A 145 9.32 -23.87 1.35
N PRO A 146 8.53 -23.12 0.58
CA PRO A 146 7.28 -23.60 0.01
C PRO A 146 7.45 -24.72 -1.04
N TYR A 147 8.62 -24.85 -1.68
CA TYR A 147 8.85 -25.85 -2.74
C TYR A 147 9.31 -27.20 -2.20
N ASN A 148 10.26 -27.22 -1.25
CA ASN A 148 10.84 -28.45 -0.71
C ASN A 148 10.41 -28.77 0.74
N ARG A 149 9.69 -27.85 1.39
CA ARG A 149 9.17 -27.97 2.78
C ARG A 149 10.25 -28.07 3.86
N GLU A 150 11.51 -27.81 3.54
CA GLU A 150 12.60 -27.77 4.50
C GLU A 150 12.64 -26.44 5.26
N LYS A 151 13.22 -26.43 6.45
CA LYS A 151 13.33 -25.20 7.26
C LYS A 151 14.27 -24.21 6.57
N ILE A 152 13.89 -22.93 6.59
CA ILE A 152 14.77 -21.87 6.12
C ILE A 152 15.74 -21.52 7.25
N ASP A 153 17.04 -21.50 6.95
CA ASP A 153 18.06 -21.15 7.93
C ASP A 153 17.93 -19.70 8.43
N PHE A 154 18.36 -19.48 9.68
CA PHE A 154 18.30 -18.19 10.34
C PHE A 154 19.09 -17.11 9.58
N LEU A 155 20.19 -17.48 8.92
CA LEU A 155 20.96 -16.56 8.08
C LEU A 155 20.06 -15.94 7.00
N HIS A 156 19.39 -16.79 6.21
CA HIS A 156 18.52 -16.35 5.13
C HIS A 156 17.31 -15.58 5.63
N MET A 157 16.71 -16.01 6.74
CA MET A 157 15.65 -15.25 7.38
C MET A 157 16.10 -13.82 7.72
N ASN A 158 17.28 -13.68 8.31
CA ASN A 158 17.82 -12.37 8.67
C ASN A 158 18.13 -11.51 7.43
N GLU A 159 18.66 -12.10 6.36
CA GLU A 159 18.89 -11.42 5.08
C GLU A 159 17.56 -10.90 4.49
N ILE A 160 16.53 -11.74 4.46
CA ILE A 160 15.18 -11.38 3.97
C ILE A 160 14.60 -10.22 4.79
N PHE A 161 14.60 -10.30 6.12
CA PHE A 161 14.10 -9.22 6.97
C PHE A 161 14.90 -7.94 6.83
N THR A 162 16.22 -8.06 6.65
CA THR A 162 17.11 -6.91 6.44
C THR A 162 16.82 -6.24 5.11
N LEU A 163 16.67 -7.01 4.03
CA LEU A 163 16.28 -6.51 2.72
C LEU A 163 14.92 -5.83 2.75
N TYR A 164 13.91 -6.43 3.40
CA TYR A 164 12.59 -5.81 3.54
C TYR A 164 12.67 -4.43 4.19
N LYS A 165 13.48 -4.28 5.25
CA LYS A 165 13.72 -2.99 5.91
C LYS A 165 14.50 -2.01 5.03
N ILE A 166 15.57 -2.46 4.36
CA ILE A 166 16.36 -1.62 3.46
C ILE A 166 15.50 -1.12 2.30
N ASN A 167 14.71 -1.99 1.68
CA ASN A 167 13.78 -1.63 0.62
C ASN A 167 12.81 -0.55 1.08
N ALA A 168 12.20 -0.69 2.26
CA ALA A 168 11.31 0.32 2.81
C ALA A 168 12.01 1.68 3.06
N MET A 169 13.31 1.68 3.35
CA MET A 169 14.11 2.91 3.51
C MET A 169 14.55 3.52 2.18
N MET A 170 14.85 2.69 1.17
CA MET A 170 15.40 3.11 -0.13
C MET A 170 14.35 3.49 -1.14
N LEU A 171 13.24 2.76 -1.11
CA LEU A 171 12.05 2.96 -1.93
C LEU A 171 10.95 3.40 -0.97
N PRO A 172 10.97 4.68 -0.51
CA PRO A 172 9.79 5.25 0.09
C PRO A 172 8.74 5.33 -1.01
N SER A 173 7.97 4.25 -1.19
CA SER A 173 6.69 4.37 -1.86
C SER A 173 5.92 5.50 -1.16
N LYS A 174 5.23 6.34 -1.94
CA LYS A 174 4.04 7.05 -1.44
C LYS A 174 3.26 6.10 -0.51
N PRO A 175 2.69 6.60 0.59
CA PRO A 175 2.58 5.89 1.86
C PRO A 175 2.16 4.43 1.68
N THR A 176 3.02 3.53 2.14
CA THR A 176 2.60 2.17 2.50
C THR A 176 1.36 2.28 3.40
N PRO A 177 0.27 1.54 3.12
CA PRO A 177 -0.86 1.47 4.02
C PRO A 177 -0.37 1.06 5.43
N PRO A 178 -1.02 1.53 6.50
CA PRO A 178 -0.63 1.20 7.86
C PRO A 178 -0.54 -0.32 7.98
N VAL A 179 0.62 -0.79 8.44
CA VAL A 179 0.73 -2.12 9.03
C VAL A 179 -0.26 -2.12 10.19
N VAL A 180 -1.41 -2.77 10.00
CA VAL A 180 -2.34 -3.05 11.09
C VAL A 180 -1.57 -3.96 12.04
N GLN A 181 -1.00 -3.37 13.10
CA GLN A 181 -0.50 -4.16 14.21
C GLN A 181 -1.71 -4.90 14.80
N PRO A 182 -1.62 -6.21 15.07
CA PRO A 182 -2.63 -6.88 15.86
C PRO A 182 -2.69 -6.17 17.22
N LYS A 183 -3.89 -5.71 17.61
CA LYS A 183 -4.12 -5.08 18.92
C LYS A 183 -3.57 -6.01 20.03
N PRO A 184 -2.88 -5.48 21.05
CA PRO A 184 -2.42 -6.28 22.16
C PRO A 184 -3.60 -6.91 22.90
N VAL A 185 -3.53 -8.22 23.13
CA VAL A 185 -4.48 -8.96 23.97
C VAL A 185 -4.24 -8.53 25.42
N ILE A 186 -5.17 -7.78 25.98
CA ILE A 186 -5.19 -7.44 27.41
C ILE A 186 -5.66 -8.70 28.15
N PRO A 187 -4.92 -9.25 29.13
CA PRO A 187 -5.38 -10.37 29.93
C PRO A 187 -6.57 -9.93 30.81
N PRO A 188 -7.53 -10.84 31.11
CA PRO A 188 -8.73 -10.47 31.85
C PRO A 188 -8.38 -10.06 33.30
N PRO A 189 -9.03 -9.03 33.85
CA PRO A 189 -8.76 -8.59 35.21
C PRO A 189 -9.28 -9.61 36.23
N ARG A 190 -8.46 -9.87 37.26
CA ARG A 190 -8.80 -10.73 38.41
C ARG A 190 -10.03 -10.19 39.15
N ALA A 191 -10.97 -11.07 39.44
CA ALA A 191 -12.17 -10.78 40.22
C ALA A 191 -11.85 -10.41 41.67
N ARG A 192 -12.55 -9.39 42.19
CA ARG A 192 -12.69 -9.12 43.63
C ARG A 192 -14.19 -9.06 43.97
N PRO A 193 -14.56 -9.36 45.23
CA PRO A 193 -15.82 -10.02 45.54
C PRO A 193 -17.03 -9.07 45.56
N THR A 194 -18.16 -9.67 45.19
CA THR A 194 -19.50 -9.09 45.02
C THR A 194 -20.09 -8.59 46.34
N ILE A 195 -20.49 -7.32 46.38
CA ILE A 195 -21.47 -6.82 47.34
C ILE A 195 -22.84 -6.84 46.66
N ILE A 196 -23.77 -7.57 47.24
CA ILE A 196 -25.15 -7.73 46.77
C ILE A 196 -25.98 -6.54 47.30
N ILE A 197 -26.58 -5.76 46.39
CA ILE A 197 -27.64 -4.78 46.68
C ILE A 197 -28.71 -4.92 45.57
N PRO A 198 -30.03 -4.87 45.89
CA PRO A 198 -31.07 -5.39 45.02
C PRO A 198 -31.49 -4.41 43.91
N VAL A 199 -31.97 -5.03 42.83
CA VAL A 199 -32.39 -4.44 41.55
C VAL A 199 -33.64 -3.58 41.71
N VAL A 200 -33.57 -2.33 41.27
CA VAL A 200 -34.72 -1.55 40.82
C VAL A 200 -34.40 -1.01 39.42
N SER A 201 -35.37 -1.18 38.54
CA SER A 201 -35.44 -0.72 37.15
C SER A 201 -35.09 0.76 37.01
N ASP A 202 -34.22 1.10 36.08
CA ASP A 202 -34.64 1.78 34.85
C ASP A 202 -33.46 1.97 33.90
N VAL A 203 -33.82 1.93 32.63
CA VAL A 203 -32.96 2.07 31.46
C VAL A 203 -32.42 3.49 31.42
N GLU A 204 -31.10 3.65 31.43
CA GLU A 204 -30.33 4.63 30.64
C GLU A 204 -28.86 4.65 31.12
N ASN A 205 -27.93 4.39 30.21
CA ASN A 205 -26.53 4.72 30.45
C ASN A 205 -25.94 5.43 29.22
N ASN A 206 -25.76 6.73 29.40
CA ASN A 206 -24.91 7.62 28.63
C ASN A 206 -23.48 7.06 28.56
N VAL A 207 -22.99 6.83 27.35
CA VAL A 207 -21.55 6.78 27.07
C VAL A 207 -21.26 7.79 25.96
N ILE A 208 -20.29 8.65 26.24
CA ILE A 208 -19.79 9.74 25.41
C ILE A 208 -19.42 9.22 24.01
N VAL A 209 -20.21 9.61 23.02
CA VAL A 209 -20.00 9.36 21.60
C VAL A 209 -19.07 10.44 21.05
N MET A 210 -17.88 10.06 20.56
CA MET A 210 -17.16 10.85 19.56
C MET A 210 -17.77 10.56 18.17
N PRO A 211 -17.88 11.55 17.29
CA PRO A 211 -19.03 11.73 16.41
C PRO A 211 -19.06 10.67 15.31
N SER A 212 -20.09 9.83 15.32
CA SER A 212 -20.52 9.14 14.11
C SER A 212 -21.07 10.19 13.16
N GLN A 213 -20.33 10.51 12.11
CA GLN A 213 -20.92 11.23 10.99
C GLN A 213 -21.86 10.25 10.26
N ASN A 214 -23.14 10.36 10.62
CA ASN A 214 -24.34 10.00 9.87
C ASN A 214 -24.32 8.64 9.14
N ASN A 215 -24.60 7.56 9.88
CA ASN A 215 -25.26 6.39 9.30
C ASN A 215 -26.78 6.55 9.47
N THR A 216 -27.37 7.50 8.75
CA THR A 216 -28.76 7.35 8.32
C THR A 216 -28.73 6.25 7.27
N ILE A 217 -29.00 5.01 7.67
CA ILE A 217 -29.35 3.96 6.71
C ILE A 217 -30.66 4.44 6.07
N THR A 218 -30.56 5.06 4.90
CA THR A 218 -31.72 5.49 4.11
C THR A 218 -32.58 4.27 3.78
N HIS A 219 -33.89 4.47 3.62
CA HIS A 219 -34.81 3.40 3.20
C HIS A 219 -34.30 2.71 1.92
N GLU A 220 -33.80 3.50 0.98
CA GLU A 220 -33.18 3.07 -0.28
C GLU A 220 -32.01 2.10 -0.06
N ASN A 221 -31.15 2.33 0.96
CA ASN A 221 -30.06 1.40 1.28
C ASN A 221 -30.57 0.06 1.83
N ARG A 222 -31.75 0.02 2.46
CA ARG A 222 -32.35 -1.25 2.92
C ARG A 222 -32.93 -2.06 1.76
N GLU A 223 -33.63 -1.41 0.84
CA GLU A 223 -34.17 -2.02 -0.37
C GLU A 223 -33.04 -2.54 -1.27
N LEU A 224 -31.99 -1.73 -1.47
CA LEU A 224 -30.82 -2.13 -2.24
C LEU A 224 -30.10 -3.32 -1.58
N ALA A 225 -29.95 -3.33 -0.25
CA ALA A 225 -29.38 -4.47 0.46
C ALA A 225 -30.24 -5.73 0.35
N GLN A 226 -31.58 -5.59 0.30
CA GLN A 226 -32.48 -6.71 0.05
C GLN A 226 -32.34 -7.25 -1.37
N ARG A 227 -32.34 -6.39 -2.39
CA ARG A 227 -32.11 -6.77 -3.79
C ARG A 227 -30.78 -7.51 -3.95
N MET A 228 -29.72 -7.04 -3.29
CA MET A 228 -28.41 -7.72 -3.33
C MET A 228 -28.44 -9.12 -2.72
N ARG A 229 -29.22 -9.35 -1.64
CA ARG A 229 -29.41 -10.69 -1.07
C ARG A 229 -30.14 -11.61 -2.05
N GLU A 230 -31.23 -11.12 -2.65
CA GLU A 230 -32.01 -11.87 -3.64
C GLU A 230 -31.16 -12.26 -4.86
N ILE A 231 -30.26 -11.38 -5.32
CA ILE A 231 -29.30 -11.70 -6.38
C ILE A 231 -28.33 -12.80 -5.93
N GLN A 232 -27.78 -12.69 -4.72
CA GLN A 232 -26.76 -13.62 -4.21
C GLN A 232 -27.29 -15.03 -3.92
N GLU A 233 -28.61 -15.17 -3.71
CA GLU A 233 -29.28 -16.47 -3.55
C GLU A 233 -29.45 -17.24 -4.87
N LYS A 234 -29.34 -16.56 -6.03
CA LYS A 234 -29.43 -17.21 -7.34
C LYS A 234 -28.19 -18.07 -7.65
N PRO A 235 -28.31 -19.06 -8.55
CA PRO A 235 -27.17 -19.81 -9.07
C PRO A 235 -26.08 -18.90 -9.66
N VAL A 236 -24.82 -19.29 -9.50
CA VAL A 236 -23.64 -18.51 -9.92
C VAL A 236 -23.71 -18.15 -11.40
N GLU A 237 -24.06 -19.11 -12.27
CA GLU A 237 -24.20 -18.90 -13.71
C GLU A 237 -25.25 -17.84 -14.03
N THR A 238 -26.42 -17.89 -13.38
CA THR A 238 -27.49 -16.91 -13.55
C THR A 238 -27.02 -15.51 -13.15
N ARG A 239 -26.32 -15.40 -12.01
CA ARG A 239 -25.77 -14.13 -11.52
C ARG A 239 -24.75 -13.53 -12.49
N ILE A 240 -23.88 -14.35 -13.07
CA ILE A 240 -22.92 -13.89 -14.09
C ILE A 240 -23.66 -13.36 -15.32
N GLN A 241 -24.67 -14.07 -15.82
CA GLN A 241 -25.44 -13.62 -16.98
C GLN A 241 -26.16 -12.30 -16.71
N GLU A 242 -26.89 -12.20 -15.59
CA GLU A 242 -27.61 -10.98 -15.19
C GLU A 242 -26.67 -9.79 -14.97
N LEU A 243 -25.48 -10.02 -14.43
CA LEU A 243 -24.47 -8.98 -14.24
C LEU A 243 -23.97 -8.42 -15.57
N PHE A 244 -23.65 -9.29 -16.53
CA PHE A 244 -23.20 -8.85 -17.85
C PHE A 244 -24.32 -8.16 -18.64
N MET A 245 -25.57 -8.62 -18.51
CA MET A 245 -26.73 -7.91 -19.06
C MET A 245 -26.89 -6.50 -18.46
N GLU A 246 -26.65 -6.34 -17.16
CA GLU A 246 -26.68 -5.01 -16.53
C GLU A 246 -25.54 -4.12 -17.03
N ILE A 247 -24.32 -4.66 -17.16
CA ILE A 247 -23.19 -3.93 -17.71
C ILE A 247 -23.48 -3.46 -19.15
N ASP A 248 -24.22 -4.27 -19.92
CA ASP A 248 -24.66 -3.92 -21.25
C ASP A 248 -25.70 -2.79 -21.25
N GLN A 249 -26.66 -2.84 -20.33
CA GLN A 249 -27.64 -1.75 -20.13
C GLN A 249 -26.97 -0.43 -19.72
N LEU A 250 -25.80 -0.49 -19.08
CA LEU A 250 -24.97 0.68 -18.77
C LEU A 250 -24.20 1.23 -19.98
N GLY A 251 -24.29 0.59 -21.15
CA GLY A 251 -23.77 1.08 -22.43
C GLY A 251 -22.51 0.36 -22.92
N ASN A 252 -22.22 -0.83 -22.41
CA ASN A 252 -21.10 -1.66 -22.90
C ASN A 252 -21.64 -2.82 -23.75
N TYR A 253 -20.78 -3.45 -24.54
CA TYR A 253 -21.14 -4.66 -25.28
C TYR A 253 -20.26 -5.79 -24.80
N THR A 254 -20.80 -6.64 -23.93
CA THR A 254 -20.02 -7.61 -23.17
C THR A 254 -20.54 -9.03 -23.36
N GLN A 255 -19.76 -10.02 -22.92
CA GLN A 255 -20.16 -11.42 -22.98
C GLN A 255 -19.80 -12.11 -21.67
N ALA A 256 -20.78 -12.76 -21.03
CA ALA A 256 -20.58 -13.51 -19.79
C ALA A 256 -19.47 -14.57 -19.87
N SER A 257 -19.26 -15.13 -21.07
CA SER A 257 -18.18 -16.09 -21.34
C SER A 257 -16.78 -15.53 -21.09
N TRP A 258 -16.60 -14.20 -21.16
CA TRP A 258 -15.32 -13.54 -20.83
C TRP A 258 -14.89 -13.78 -19.39
N PHE A 259 -15.86 -13.93 -18.48
CA PHE A 259 -15.63 -14.24 -17.07
C PHE A 259 -15.76 -15.72 -16.76
N SER A 260 -16.76 -16.43 -17.31
CA SER A 260 -17.00 -17.84 -16.98
C SER A 260 -15.88 -18.79 -17.45
N ASN A 261 -15.15 -18.42 -18.51
CA ASN A 261 -14.08 -19.23 -19.09
C ASN A 261 -12.71 -18.98 -18.43
N LEU A 262 -12.63 -18.12 -17.42
CA LEU A 262 -11.36 -17.83 -16.74
C LEU A 262 -10.85 -19.03 -15.96
N THR A 263 -9.52 -19.20 -15.98
CA THR A 263 -8.85 -20.18 -15.14
C THR A 263 -8.78 -19.71 -13.68
N VAL A 264 -8.44 -20.61 -12.75
CA VAL A 264 -8.22 -20.24 -11.33
C VAL A 264 -7.20 -19.11 -11.21
N HIS A 265 -6.13 -19.17 -12.01
CA HIS A 265 -5.09 -18.15 -12.06
C HIS A 265 -5.63 -16.81 -12.55
N ASP A 266 -6.44 -16.81 -13.62
CA ASP A 266 -7.01 -15.59 -14.17
C ASP A 266 -8.01 -14.94 -13.22
N TYR A 267 -8.80 -15.72 -12.46
CA TYR A 267 -9.62 -15.18 -11.38
C TYR A 267 -8.78 -14.57 -10.26
N MET A 268 -7.67 -15.20 -9.86
CA MET A 268 -6.77 -14.63 -8.85
C MET A 268 -6.15 -13.30 -9.33
N ARG A 269 -5.68 -13.25 -10.59
CA ARG A 269 -5.19 -12.02 -11.21
C ARG A 269 -6.28 -10.96 -11.26
N TYR A 270 -7.48 -11.32 -11.71
CA TYR A 270 -8.63 -10.43 -11.79
C TYR A 270 -8.94 -9.81 -10.43
N TYR A 271 -9.07 -10.63 -9.39
CA TYR A 271 -9.34 -10.16 -8.03
C TYR A 271 -8.26 -9.19 -7.52
N ARG A 272 -6.98 -9.53 -7.73
CA ARG A 272 -5.84 -8.70 -7.30
C ARG A 272 -5.83 -7.35 -8.03
N TYR A 273 -5.95 -7.35 -9.35
CA TYR A 273 -5.93 -6.12 -10.15
C TYR A 273 -7.15 -5.24 -9.87
N LEU A 274 -8.34 -5.82 -9.71
CA LEU A 274 -9.54 -5.04 -9.37
C LEU A 274 -9.43 -4.42 -7.97
N ASN A 275 -8.91 -5.18 -7.00
CA ASN A 275 -8.61 -4.66 -5.67
C ASN A 275 -7.55 -3.54 -5.72
N ASP A 276 -6.51 -3.69 -6.54
CA ASP A 276 -5.46 -2.68 -6.69
C ASP A 276 -5.97 -1.40 -7.35
N ILE A 277 -6.78 -1.49 -8.41
CA ILE A 277 -7.46 -0.34 -9.01
C ILE A 277 -8.40 0.33 -8.01
N TRP A 278 -9.23 -0.45 -7.33
CA TRP A 278 -10.17 0.07 -6.34
C TRP A 278 -9.47 0.77 -5.17
N ARG A 279 -8.38 0.20 -4.65
CA ARG A 279 -7.69 0.74 -3.47
C ARG A 279 -6.72 1.84 -3.82
N TYR A 280 -5.97 1.70 -4.90
CA TYR A 280 -4.76 2.48 -5.17
C TYR A 280 -4.74 3.15 -6.55
N ARG A 281 -4.74 2.37 -7.64
CA ARG A 281 -4.46 2.93 -9.00
C ARG A 281 -5.57 3.82 -9.54
N GLY A 282 -6.82 3.60 -9.16
CA GLY A 282 -7.95 4.41 -9.64
C GLY A 282 -7.99 5.83 -9.08
N GLN A 283 -7.14 6.17 -8.10
CA GLN A 283 -7.09 7.50 -7.44
C GLN A 283 -8.46 8.04 -6.97
N LEU A 284 -9.42 7.13 -6.72
CA LEU A 284 -10.77 7.48 -6.31
C LEU A 284 -10.74 8.05 -4.89
N SER A 285 -11.39 9.20 -4.70
CA SER A 285 -11.61 9.75 -3.36
C SER A 285 -12.49 8.81 -2.55
N TYR A 286 -12.40 8.88 -1.21
CA TYR A 286 -13.27 8.09 -0.34
C TYR A 286 -14.77 8.36 -0.59
N GLU A 287 -15.11 9.61 -0.92
CA GLU A 287 -16.48 9.97 -1.29
C GLU A 287 -16.90 9.29 -2.60
N THR A 288 -16.05 9.33 -3.63
CA THR A 288 -16.31 8.65 -4.91
C THR A 288 -16.50 7.15 -4.71
N LYS A 289 -15.67 6.51 -3.89
CA LYS A 289 -15.82 5.08 -3.57
C LYS A 289 -17.15 4.78 -2.89
N ARG A 290 -17.63 5.63 -1.97
CA ARG A 290 -18.95 5.48 -1.35
C ARG A 290 -20.11 5.74 -2.31
N ARG A 291 -19.91 6.56 -3.35
CA ARG A 291 -20.90 6.77 -4.39
C ARG A 291 -20.98 5.61 -5.39
N ILE A 292 -19.86 4.92 -5.64
CA ILE A 292 -19.80 3.71 -6.48
C ILE A 292 -20.29 2.48 -5.70
N CYS A 293 -19.91 2.36 -4.43
CA CYS A 293 -20.31 1.27 -3.54
C CYS A 293 -20.96 1.83 -2.27
N SER A 294 -22.28 2.02 -2.31
CA SER A 294 -23.04 2.66 -1.23
C SER A 294 -23.26 1.76 -0.01
N LEU A 295 -23.36 0.45 -0.22
CA LEU A 295 -23.66 -0.52 0.84
C LEU A 295 -22.43 -0.92 1.66
N GLN A 296 -21.36 -1.33 0.96
CA GLN A 296 -20.16 -1.87 1.61
C GLN A 296 -18.97 -1.88 0.66
N ASP A 297 -17.77 -2.01 1.23
CA ASP A 297 -16.55 -2.18 0.45
C ASP A 297 -16.62 -3.49 -0.37
N PRO A 298 -16.31 -3.46 -1.69
CA PRO A 298 -16.36 -4.65 -2.55
C PRO A 298 -15.30 -5.70 -2.20
N PHE A 299 -14.31 -5.36 -1.37
CA PHE A 299 -13.23 -6.24 -0.91
C PHE A 299 -13.19 -6.30 0.63
N PRO A 300 -14.26 -6.79 1.30
CA PRO A 300 -14.40 -6.72 2.75
C PRO A 300 -13.38 -7.61 3.48
N ASN A 301 -12.93 -8.68 2.83
CA ASN A 301 -11.90 -9.58 3.33
C ASN A 301 -10.68 -9.50 2.42
N MET A 302 -9.58 -8.91 2.90
CA MET A 302 -8.29 -9.14 2.26
C MET A 302 -8.00 -10.64 2.32
N VAL A 303 -8.02 -11.29 1.17
CA VAL A 303 -7.68 -12.70 1.04
C VAL A 303 -6.26 -12.88 1.57
N ARG A 304 -6.13 -13.44 2.78
CA ARG A 304 -4.93 -14.19 3.15
C ARG A 304 -5.00 -15.41 2.26
N THR A 305 -4.14 -15.48 1.23
CA THR A 305 -4.01 -16.64 0.36
C THR A 305 -3.72 -17.84 1.25
N SER A 306 -4.76 -18.64 1.49
CA SER A 306 -4.65 -20.00 2.00
C SER A 306 -4.31 -20.89 0.81
N ASP A 307 -3.55 -21.96 1.06
CA ASP A 307 -2.89 -22.77 0.03
C ASP A 307 -3.86 -23.60 -0.85
N LEU A 308 -5.19 -23.45 -0.70
CA LEU A 308 -6.21 -24.26 -1.40
C LEU A 308 -7.50 -23.46 -1.67
N ILE A 309 -7.42 -22.35 -2.41
CA ILE A 309 -8.64 -21.66 -2.89
C ILE A 309 -9.15 -22.40 -4.12
N THR A 310 -10.39 -22.89 -4.10
CA THR A 310 -10.99 -23.57 -5.27
C THR A 310 -11.36 -22.55 -6.36
N ARG A 311 -11.59 -23.05 -7.58
CA ARG A 311 -12.06 -22.20 -8.70
C ARG A 311 -13.35 -21.47 -8.34
N GLU A 312 -14.28 -22.19 -7.72
CA GLU A 312 -15.62 -21.73 -7.36
C GLU A 312 -15.53 -20.65 -6.26
N GLU A 313 -14.64 -20.83 -5.28
CA GLU A 313 -14.41 -19.86 -4.23
C GLU A 313 -13.85 -18.54 -4.76
N ILE A 314 -12.83 -18.58 -5.62
CA ILE A 314 -12.25 -17.34 -6.18
C ILE A 314 -13.21 -16.68 -7.19
N GLN A 315 -13.92 -17.48 -8.00
CA GLN A 315 -14.95 -16.99 -8.91
C GLN A 315 -16.06 -16.27 -8.15
N SER A 316 -16.57 -16.87 -7.07
CA SER A 316 -17.61 -16.27 -6.22
C SER A 316 -17.14 -14.95 -5.58
N ARG A 317 -15.87 -14.86 -5.17
CA ARG A 317 -15.29 -13.61 -4.64
C ARG A 317 -15.15 -12.52 -5.70
N CYS A 318 -14.72 -12.89 -6.92
CA CYS A 318 -14.65 -11.94 -8.03
C CYS A 318 -16.04 -11.44 -8.39
N LEU A 319 -17.00 -12.35 -8.52
CA LEU A 319 -18.39 -12.05 -8.84
C LEU A 319 -19.00 -11.12 -7.79
N TYR A 320 -18.80 -11.42 -6.51
CA TYR A 320 -19.23 -10.55 -5.40
C TYR A 320 -18.68 -9.12 -5.54
N ALA A 321 -17.38 -8.97 -5.81
CA ALA A 321 -16.77 -7.65 -5.95
C ALA A 321 -17.36 -6.87 -7.15
N MET A 322 -17.57 -7.56 -8.28
CA MET A 322 -18.16 -6.97 -9.47
C MET A 322 -19.61 -6.52 -9.23
N GLU A 323 -20.43 -7.37 -8.61
CA GLU A 323 -21.83 -7.06 -8.27
C GLU A 323 -21.92 -5.82 -7.39
N HIS A 324 -21.05 -5.69 -6.39
CA HIS A 324 -21.05 -4.51 -5.53
C HIS A 324 -20.64 -3.23 -6.28
N MET A 325 -19.70 -3.31 -7.20
CA MET A 325 -19.28 -2.14 -7.98
C MET A 325 -20.32 -1.73 -9.04
N VAL A 326 -21.09 -2.67 -9.58
CA VAL A 326 -22.05 -2.40 -10.68
C VAL A 326 -23.46 -2.10 -10.17
N TYR A 327 -23.93 -2.81 -9.13
CA TYR A 327 -25.31 -2.66 -8.65
C TYR A 327 -25.48 -1.61 -7.56
N THR A 328 -24.44 -1.29 -6.79
CA THR A 328 -24.60 -0.46 -5.58
C THR A 328 -24.19 1.01 -5.74
N GLY A 329 -24.02 1.48 -6.98
CA GLY A 329 -23.80 2.89 -7.26
C GLY A 329 -25.05 3.73 -6.98
N VAL A 330 -24.86 4.94 -6.46
CA VAL A 330 -25.97 5.85 -6.07
C VAL A 330 -26.81 6.33 -7.26
N ASP A 331 -26.22 6.37 -8.46
CA ASP A 331 -26.88 6.70 -9.71
C ASP A 331 -26.24 5.95 -10.89
N ASN A 332 -26.82 6.09 -12.09
CA ASN A 332 -26.31 5.43 -13.29
C ASN A 332 -24.91 5.91 -13.72
N GLU A 333 -24.47 7.12 -13.34
CA GLU A 333 -23.12 7.58 -13.66
C GLU A 333 -22.08 6.84 -12.82
N TYR A 334 -22.29 6.72 -11.51
CA TYR A 334 -21.39 5.97 -10.63
C TYR A 334 -21.41 4.47 -10.92
N ARG A 335 -22.55 3.92 -11.34
CA ARG A 335 -22.65 2.53 -11.82
C ARG A 335 -21.84 2.30 -13.09
N LYS A 336 -21.86 3.25 -14.04
CA LYS A 336 -20.98 3.22 -15.23
C LYS A 336 -19.50 3.24 -14.85
N ILE A 337 -19.11 4.07 -13.88
CA ILE A 337 -17.72 4.10 -13.39
C ILE A 337 -17.32 2.75 -12.78
N GLY A 338 -18.20 2.16 -11.94
CA GLY A 338 -17.98 0.82 -11.38
C GLY A 338 -17.83 -0.26 -12.45
N ALA A 339 -18.72 -0.25 -13.46
CA ALA A 339 -18.66 -1.16 -14.60
C ALA A 339 -17.37 -0.98 -15.42
N LEU A 340 -16.92 0.25 -15.65
CA LEU A 340 -15.65 0.51 -16.35
C LEU A 340 -14.46 -0.08 -15.60
N HIS A 341 -14.37 0.07 -14.27
CA HIS A 341 -13.29 -0.55 -13.50
C HIS A 341 -13.29 -2.09 -13.58
N VAL A 342 -14.48 -2.70 -13.52
CA VAL A 342 -14.68 -4.14 -13.71
C VAL A 342 -14.18 -4.57 -15.11
N LEU A 343 -14.59 -3.86 -16.16
CA LEU A 343 -14.21 -4.18 -17.53
C LEU A 343 -12.73 -3.91 -17.82
N SER A 344 -12.14 -2.86 -17.23
CA SER A 344 -10.71 -2.58 -17.32
C SER A 344 -9.90 -3.80 -16.95
N VAL A 345 -10.20 -4.42 -15.79
CA VAL A 345 -9.48 -5.62 -15.36
C VAL A 345 -9.86 -6.84 -16.21
N MET A 346 -11.10 -6.92 -16.70
CA MET A 346 -11.51 -7.99 -17.60
C MET A 346 -10.64 -8.04 -18.86
N THR A 347 -10.28 -6.87 -19.42
CA THR A 347 -9.38 -6.82 -20.59
C THR A 347 -7.95 -7.29 -20.29
N ILE A 348 -7.51 -7.25 -19.02
CA ILE A 348 -6.19 -7.76 -18.63
C ILE A 348 -6.21 -9.30 -18.65
N VAL A 349 -7.26 -9.93 -18.13
CA VAL A 349 -7.29 -11.38 -17.90
C VAL A 349 -7.98 -12.18 -19.01
N SER A 350 -8.82 -11.54 -19.83
CA SER A 350 -9.61 -12.20 -20.88
C SER A 350 -9.22 -11.66 -22.26
N ALA A 351 -8.61 -12.52 -23.09
CA ALA A 351 -8.17 -12.14 -24.44
C ALA A 351 -9.33 -11.69 -25.35
N PRO A 352 -10.51 -12.36 -25.37
CA PRO A 352 -11.66 -11.88 -26.12
C PRO A 352 -12.14 -10.50 -25.66
N ALA A 353 -12.21 -10.24 -24.35
CA ALA A 353 -12.58 -8.93 -23.82
C ALA A 353 -11.58 -7.84 -24.24
N ARG A 354 -10.29 -8.15 -24.25
CA ARG A 354 -9.21 -7.25 -24.69
C ARG A 354 -9.34 -6.87 -26.16
N GLN A 355 -9.69 -7.82 -27.01
CA GLN A 355 -9.90 -7.58 -28.44
C GLN A 355 -11.15 -6.73 -28.69
N SER A 356 -12.23 -6.96 -27.92
CA SER A 356 -13.46 -6.17 -28.03
C SER A 356 -13.33 -4.75 -27.47
N MET A 357 -12.50 -4.53 -26.45
CA MET A 357 -12.33 -3.24 -25.77
C MET A 357 -10.85 -2.84 -25.67
N THR A 358 -10.15 -2.81 -26.82
CA THR A 358 -8.71 -2.53 -26.86
C THR A 358 -8.35 -1.17 -26.27
N TRP A 359 -9.15 -0.14 -26.52
CA TRP A 359 -8.97 1.20 -25.96
C TRP A 359 -8.96 1.21 -24.43
N LEU A 360 -9.75 0.33 -23.79
CA LEU A 360 -9.85 0.24 -22.34
C LEU A 360 -8.63 -0.48 -21.77
N TYR A 361 -8.10 -1.48 -22.47
CA TYR A 361 -6.84 -2.15 -22.11
C TYR A 361 -5.65 -1.19 -22.19
N GLU A 362 -5.53 -0.45 -23.31
CA GLU A 362 -4.44 0.50 -23.52
C GLU A 362 -4.40 1.60 -22.44
N SER A 363 -5.57 2.03 -21.95
CA SER A 363 -5.67 3.01 -20.87
C SER A 363 -5.06 2.59 -19.51
N LEU A 364 -4.71 1.30 -19.35
CA LEU A 364 -4.09 0.76 -18.14
C LEU A 364 -2.58 0.53 -18.29
N VAL A 365 -2.09 0.47 -19.53
CA VAL A 365 -0.69 0.19 -19.89
C VAL A 365 0.10 1.49 -20.08
N TYR A 366 -0.56 2.57 -20.44
CA TYR A 366 -0.04 3.93 -20.48
C TYR A 366 -0.47 4.72 -19.24
#